data_AF-A0A3D5NS39-F1
#
_entry.id   AF-A0A3D5NS39-F1
#
_cell.length_a   1.000
_cell.length_b   1.000
_cell.length_c   1.000
_cell.angle_alpha   90.00
_cell.angle_beta   90.00
_cell.angle_gamma   90.00
#
_symmetry.space_group_name_H-M   'P 1'
#
loop_
_entity.id
_entity.type
_entity.pdbx_description
1 polymer ?
#
loop_
_entity_poly.entity_id
_entity_poly.type
_entity_poly.pdbx_seq_one_letter_code
_entity_poly.pdbx_strand_id
1 'polypeptide(L)'
;MKKSRRLFDVWDAQTILVTLLYIVFLIYPIANLLKLALFNESGFTLDNFTKFFSQSYYSTTLKNSFVVSTLGTVFALIIGTIIAYFFTMYRIAGKKILRIFIILASMSAPFIGAYSWILLLGRNGVITNFFGRFGIQTPEIYGILGIVLVFTLQLYPLVFLMVGGSMRKIDMSLLEAAENMGVTGFQRFYKVILPLIVPTLLSSSLLVFMRALADFGTPMLIGEGYRTFPVLIFNEFVGEVGGSAGFASAISIIAVIITTVIFLVQKYIANKNVITMHTLRPIEISTAKGWLKGVMHFFIYAVVLISILPQVYIMYTSFKKTSGMVFVDGYSLDSYRRAFTGMSDIIWNTLRIPFMALILTVVIGVIIAYLTVRRSNLATGSIDIVSMVPYIIPGTVMGIAFLLAFNNGIANTGILAIGGTTTIMVLALVIRRLPYSIRSSVNAIQQIPMSTEEAASSLGSSKINTFIKITVPMMLPGIIAGAILSWITMISELATAILLYTVRTQTMTIAIYTQVIRGNYGVAGALSTILTLLTVISLLILNKVGKTDDITM
;
A
#
# COMPACT_ATOMS: atom_id res chain seq x y z
N MET A 1 -6.81 46.88 22.19
CA MET A 1 -6.21 46.16 21.04
C MET A 1 -7.29 45.88 19.99
N LYS A 2 -7.34 46.67 18.90
CA LYS A 2 -8.24 46.38 17.77
C LYS A 2 -7.79 45.05 17.15
N LYS A 3 -8.67 44.03 17.15
CA LYS A 3 -8.50 42.84 16.31
C LYS A 3 -8.36 43.33 14.86
N SER A 4 -7.13 43.39 14.37
CA SER A 4 -6.83 43.60 12.97
C SER A 4 -7.66 42.59 12.18
N ARG A 5 -8.57 43.09 11.32
CA ARG A 5 -9.32 42.24 10.39
C ARG A 5 -8.27 41.57 9.51
N ARG A 6 -7.98 40.30 9.77
CA ARG A 6 -7.06 39.49 8.97
C ARG A 6 -7.61 39.51 7.53
N LEU A 7 -6.93 40.20 6.62
CA LEU A 7 -7.32 40.26 5.22
C LEU A 7 -7.25 38.84 4.66
N PHE A 8 -8.34 38.41 4.03
CA PHE A 8 -8.45 37.13 3.36
C PHE A 8 -7.35 37.03 2.31
N ASP A 9 -6.44 36.07 2.46
CA ASP A 9 -5.34 35.89 1.51
C ASP A 9 -5.55 34.66 0.62
N VAL A 10 -4.65 34.49 -0.36
CA VAL A 10 -4.71 33.38 -1.33
C VAL A 10 -4.74 32.02 -0.63
N TRP A 11 -4.05 31.87 0.51
CA TRP A 11 -3.98 30.61 1.23
C TRP A 11 -5.26 30.31 2.01
N ASP A 12 -6.04 31.33 2.39
CA ASP A 12 -7.39 31.12 2.93
C ASP A 12 -8.32 30.55 1.85
N ALA A 13 -8.24 31.06 0.61
CA ALA A 13 -8.98 30.49 -0.52
C ALA A 13 -8.59 29.02 -0.79
N GLN A 14 -7.30 28.71 -0.76
CA GLN A 14 -6.81 27.34 -0.93
C GLN A 14 -7.25 26.42 0.22
N THR A 15 -7.27 26.93 1.46
CA THR A 15 -7.78 26.18 2.62
C THR A 15 -9.25 25.83 2.41
N ILE A 16 -10.09 26.78 1.99
CA ILE A 16 -11.50 26.54 1.68
C ILE A 16 -11.66 25.52 0.55
N LEU A 17 -10.88 25.66 -0.53
CA LEU A 17 -10.94 24.73 -1.67
C LEU A 17 -10.60 23.29 -1.25
N VAL A 18 -9.53 23.11 -0.47
CA VAL A 18 -9.13 21.80 0.07
C VAL A 18 -10.19 21.24 1.02
N THR A 19 -10.75 22.08 1.89
CA THR A 19 -11.84 21.68 2.78
C THR A 19 -13.05 21.22 1.99
N LEU A 20 -13.46 21.95 0.95
CA LEU A 20 -14.56 21.56 0.05
C LEU A 20 -14.26 20.24 -0.66
N LEU A 21 -13.03 20.04 -1.12
CA LEU A 21 -12.60 18.79 -1.76
C LEU A 21 -12.77 17.60 -0.80
N TYR A 22 -12.34 17.72 0.45
CA TYR A 22 -12.55 16.67 1.45
C TYR A 22 -14.03 16.48 1.82
N ILE A 23 -14.81 17.56 1.91
CA ILE A 23 -16.25 17.46 2.15
C ILE A 23 -16.92 16.66 1.03
N VAL A 24 -16.65 17.01 -0.23
CA VAL A 24 -17.32 16.40 -1.40
C VAL A 24 -16.84 14.99 -1.66
N PHE A 25 -15.53 14.72 -1.63
CA PHE A 25 -14.96 13.44 -2.09
C PHE A 25 -14.54 12.48 -0.97
N LEU A 26 -14.65 12.88 0.30
CA LEU A 26 -14.38 11.98 1.43
C LEU A 26 -15.55 11.93 2.42
N ILE A 27 -15.98 13.07 2.95
CA ILE A 27 -17.00 13.11 3.99
C ILE A 27 -18.36 12.73 3.42
N TYR A 28 -18.77 13.29 2.27
CA TYR A 28 -20.06 13.01 1.65
C TYR A 28 -20.23 11.52 1.26
N PRO A 29 -19.24 10.85 0.62
CA PRO A 29 -19.32 9.41 0.37
C PRO A 29 -19.46 8.55 1.63
N ILE A 30 -18.71 8.88 2.69
CA ILE A 30 -18.81 8.17 3.97
C ILE A 30 -20.15 8.45 4.65
N ALA A 31 -20.66 9.67 4.56
CA ALA A 31 -21.98 10.04 5.10
C ALA A 31 -23.12 9.28 4.39
N ASN A 32 -23.02 9.08 3.07
CA ASN A 32 -23.97 8.27 2.33
C ASN A 32 -23.91 6.79 2.73
N LEU A 33 -22.72 6.23 2.92
CA LEU A 33 -22.59 4.88 3.49
C LEU A 33 -23.26 4.80 4.87
N LEU A 34 -23.01 5.78 5.73
CA LEU A 34 -23.62 5.83 7.06
C LEU A 34 -25.14 5.92 6.99
N LYS A 35 -25.68 6.72 6.06
CA LYS A 35 -27.12 6.83 5.81
C LYS A 35 -27.71 5.49 5.39
N LEU A 36 -27.12 4.80 4.41
CA LEU A 36 -27.61 3.48 3.96
C LEU A 36 -27.47 2.40 5.04
N ALA A 37 -26.48 2.53 5.93
CA ALA A 37 -26.29 1.60 7.03
C ALA A 37 -27.35 1.74 8.13
N LEU A 38 -27.78 2.97 8.43
CA LEU A 38 -28.65 3.32 9.56
C LEU A 38 -30.11 3.57 9.19
N PHE A 39 -30.45 3.72 7.91
CA PHE A 39 -31.81 4.03 7.47
C PHE A 39 -32.30 3.01 6.45
N ASN A 40 -33.53 2.55 6.65
CA ASN A 40 -34.30 1.74 5.70
C ASN A 40 -35.59 2.50 5.30
N GLU A 41 -36.46 1.87 4.52
CA GLU A 41 -37.74 2.47 4.09
C GLU A 41 -38.66 2.85 5.26
N SER A 42 -38.55 2.16 6.40
CA SER A 42 -39.32 2.41 7.63
C SER A 42 -38.69 3.42 8.60
N GLY A 43 -37.50 3.96 8.29
CA GLY A 43 -36.81 4.96 9.11
C GLY A 43 -35.46 4.48 9.68
N PHE A 44 -35.10 4.98 10.86
CA PHE A 44 -33.84 4.61 11.52
C PHE A 44 -33.89 3.16 12.01
N THR A 45 -32.86 2.37 11.69
CA THR A 45 -32.73 0.97 12.07
C THR A 45 -31.28 0.61 12.40
N LEU A 46 -31.10 -0.35 13.31
CA LEU A 46 -29.82 -0.99 13.62
C LEU A 46 -29.78 -2.45 13.17
N ASP A 47 -30.77 -2.92 12.41
CA ASP A 47 -30.92 -4.34 12.04
C ASP A 47 -29.70 -4.88 11.29
N ASN A 48 -29.08 -4.06 10.44
CA ASN A 48 -27.86 -4.43 9.74
C ASN A 48 -26.68 -4.69 10.70
N PHE A 49 -26.56 -3.89 11.76
CA PHE A 49 -25.53 -4.08 12.78
C PHE A 49 -25.86 -5.30 13.65
N THR A 50 -27.12 -5.45 14.05
CA THR A 50 -27.59 -6.63 14.78
C THR A 50 -27.35 -7.92 14.00
N LYS A 51 -27.66 -7.94 12.68
CA LYS A 51 -27.37 -9.07 11.78
C LYS A 51 -25.89 -9.41 11.75
N PHE A 52 -25.02 -8.40 11.68
CA PHE A 52 -23.57 -8.61 11.65
C PHE A 52 -23.04 -9.28 12.93
N PHE A 53 -23.47 -8.79 14.10
CA PHE A 53 -22.98 -9.31 15.39
C PHE A 53 -23.69 -10.59 15.84
N SER A 54 -24.95 -10.81 15.45
CA SER A 54 -25.71 -12.01 15.82
C SER A 54 -25.31 -13.25 15.03
N GLN A 55 -24.90 -13.09 13.77
CA GLN A 55 -24.53 -14.23 12.92
C GLN A 55 -23.01 -14.46 12.95
N SER A 56 -22.61 -15.61 13.49
CA SER A 56 -21.20 -16.03 13.60
C SER A 56 -20.44 -15.96 12.27
N TYR A 57 -21.12 -16.23 11.15
CA TYR A 57 -20.54 -16.16 9.82
C TYR A 57 -19.95 -14.77 9.50
N TYR A 58 -20.64 -13.67 9.82
CA TYR A 58 -20.15 -12.31 9.53
C TYR A 58 -19.09 -11.85 10.53
N SER A 59 -19.34 -12.02 11.82
CA SER A 59 -18.41 -11.59 12.87
C SER A 59 -17.08 -12.36 12.84
N THR A 60 -17.07 -13.62 12.37
CA THR A 60 -15.83 -14.39 12.16
C THR A 60 -14.92 -13.75 11.11
N THR A 61 -15.45 -13.06 10.10
CA THR A 61 -14.60 -12.40 9.08
C THR A 61 -13.73 -11.26 9.65
N LEU A 62 -14.22 -10.60 10.71
CA LEU A 62 -13.45 -9.60 11.43
C LEU A 62 -12.27 -10.25 12.16
N LYS A 63 -12.55 -11.33 12.90
CA LYS A 63 -11.51 -12.13 13.58
C LYS A 63 -10.48 -12.65 12.58
N ASN A 64 -10.94 -13.19 11.45
CA ASN A 64 -10.08 -13.71 10.40
C ASN A 64 -9.11 -12.65 9.88
N SER A 65 -9.63 -11.45 9.59
CA SER A 65 -8.82 -10.32 9.09
C SER A 65 -7.78 -9.88 10.09
N PHE A 66 -8.15 -9.79 11.37
CA PHE A 66 -7.23 -9.44 12.44
C PHE A 66 -6.13 -10.50 12.60
N VAL A 67 -6.48 -11.79 12.55
CA VAL A 67 -5.54 -12.91 12.68
C VAL A 67 -4.52 -12.91 11.54
N VAL A 68 -4.96 -12.90 10.27
CA VAL A 68 -4.02 -12.93 9.13
C VAL A 68 -3.16 -11.68 9.05
N SER A 69 -3.71 -10.51 9.39
CA SER A 69 -2.96 -9.25 9.38
C SER A 69 -1.92 -9.23 10.49
N THR A 70 -2.25 -9.71 11.68
CA THR A 70 -1.32 -9.80 12.81
C THR A 70 -0.21 -10.80 12.53
N LEU A 71 -0.56 -12.02 12.12
CA LEU A 71 0.44 -13.06 11.81
C LEU A 71 1.35 -12.65 10.66
N GLY A 72 0.78 -12.14 9.56
CA GLY A 72 1.57 -11.62 8.43
C GLY A 72 2.51 -10.49 8.85
N THR A 73 2.05 -9.59 9.73
CA THR A 73 2.89 -8.50 10.27
C THR A 73 4.03 -9.04 11.14
N VAL A 74 3.75 -9.95 12.06
CA VAL A 74 4.76 -10.54 12.95
C VAL A 74 5.84 -11.25 12.14
N PHE A 75 5.47 -12.10 11.19
CA PHE A 75 6.45 -12.80 10.36
C PHE A 75 7.21 -11.84 9.43
N ALA A 76 6.55 -10.85 8.83
CA ALA A 76 7.21 -9.82 8.04
C ALA A 76 8.22 -9.01 8.87
N LEU A 77 7.89 -8.68 10.13
CA LEU A 77 8.79 -8.00 11.06
C LEU A 77 10.01 -8.85 11.38
N ILE A 78 9.82 -10.13 11.71
CA ILE A 78 10.91 -11.05 12.03
C ILE A 78 11.86 -11.17 10.83
N ILE A 79 11.34 -11.52 9.66
CA ILE A 79 12.16 -11.73 8.46
C ILE A 79 12.83 -10.42 8.03
N GLY A 80 12.07 -9.33 7.95
CA GLY A 80 12.59 -8.03 7.53
C GLY A 80 13.68 -7.50 8.46
N THR A 81 13.52 -7.66 9.77
CA THR A 81 14.51 -7.22 10.78
C THR A 81 15.78 -8.05 10.72
N ILE A 82 15.67 -9.37 10.58
CA ILE A 82 16.84 -10.26 10.46
C ILE A 82 17.65 -9.92 9.20
N ILE A 83 16.97 -9.78 8.06
CA ILE A 83 17.66 -9.42 6.81
C ILE A 83 18.25 -8.01 6.90
N ALA A 84 17.55 -7.04 7.49
CA ALA A 84 18.06 -5.68 7.69
C ALA A 84 19.30 -5.66 8.58
N TYR A 85 19.28 -6.44 9.66
CA TYR A 85 20.42 -6.62 10.55
C TYR A 85 21.62 -7.17 9.78
N PHE A 86 21.45 -8.26 9.03
CA PHE A 86 22.55 -8.85 8.27
C PHE A 86 23.09 -7.93 7.17
N PHE A 87 22.22 -7.22 6.45
CA PHE A 87 22.63 -6.27 5.42
C PHE A 87 23.35 -5.04 6.00
N THR A 88 23.12 -4.70 7.26
CA THR A 88 23.76 -3.54 7.90
C THR A 88 25.08 -3.92 8.54
N MET A 89 25.12 -5.05 9.25
CA MET A 89 26.26 -5.46 10.07
C MET A 89 27.32 -6.27 9.30
N TYR A 90 26.93 -6.97 8.23
CA TYR A 90 27.82 -7.91 7.54
C TYR A 90 27.99 -7.65 6.04
N ARG A 91 29.14 -8.08 5.52
CA ARG A 91 29.39 -8.15 4.06
C ARG A 91 28.62 -9.32 3.46
N ILE A 92 27.63 -9.00 2.63
CA ILE A 92 26.81 -9.96 1.89
C ILE A 92 27.25 -10.00 0.42
N ALA A 93 27.56 -11.18 -0.11
CA ALA A 93 27.85 -11.34 -1.53
C ALA A 93 26.59 -11.05 -2.37
N GLY A 94 26.74 -10.30 -3.47
CA GLY A 94 25.60 -9.92 -4.32
C GLY A 94 24.60 -8.94 -3.69
N LYS A 95 24.98 -8.23 -2.61
CA LYS A 95 24.12 -7.30 -1.84
C LYS A 95 23.24 -6.38 -2.70
N LYS A 96 23.80 -5.81 -3.78
CA LYS A 96 23.06 -4.91 -4.70
C LYS A 96 21.92 -5.64 -5.41
N ILE A 97 22.19 -6.82 -5.98
CA ILE A 97 21.20 -7.63 -6.71
C ILE A 97 20.11 -8.12 -5.75
N LEU A 98 20.50 -8.63 -4.58
CA LEU A 98 19.54 -9.08 -3.56
C LEU A 98 18.62 -7.96 -3.11
N ARG A 99 19.17 -6.75 -2.88
CA ARG A 99 18.36 -5.58 -2.53
C ARG A 99 17.34 -5.26 -3.62
N ILE A 100 17.74 -5.33 -4.90
CA ILE A 100 16.82 -5.14 -6.02
C ILE A 100 15.70 -6.19 -5.99
N PHE A 101 16.02 -7.48 -5.84
CA PHE A 101 15.01 -8.53 -5.76
C PHE A 101 14.07 -8.40 -4.56
N ILE A 102 14.58 -8.03 -3.39
CA ILE A 102 13.76 -7.74 -2.20
C ILE A 102 12.75 -6.64 -2.51
N ILE A 103 13.22 -5.55 -3.13
CA ILE A 103 12.34 -4.43 -3.50
C ILE A 103 11.31 -4.91 -4.50
N LEU A 104 11.72 -5.52 -5.62
CA LEU A 104 10.84 -6.05 -6.67
C LEU A 104 9.76 -6.99 -6.14
N ALA A 105 10.08 -7.84 -5.15
CA ALA A 105 9.11 -8.74 -4.53
C ALA A 105 7.92 -7.98 -3.91
N SER A 106 8.16 -6.83 -3.27
CA SER A 106 7.09 -6.01 -2.67
C SER A 106 6.29 -5.16 -3.66
N MET A 107 6.82 -4.95 -4.86
CA MET A 107 6.22 -4.06 -5.86
C MET A 107 5.16 -4.75 -6.71
N SER A 108 5.22 -6.09 -6.78
CA SER A 108 4.15 -6.87 -7.38
C SER A 108 2.84 -6.60 -6.66
N ALA A 109 1.74 -6.52 -7.41
CA ALA A 109 0.43 -6.45 -6.80
C ALA A 109 0.19 -7.71 -5.92
N PRO A 110 -0.42 -7.58 -4.73
CA PRO A 110 -0.62 -8.71 -3.80
C PRO A 110 -1.31 -9.92 -4.43
N PHE A 111 -2.39 -9.65 -5.15
CA PHE A 111 -3.19 -10.69 -5.79
C PHE A 111 -2.44 -11.41 -6.92
N ILE A 112 -1.47 -10.76 -7.59
CA ILE A 112 -0.60 -11.42 -8.58
C ILE A 112 0.29 -12.44 -7.87
N GLY A 113 0.82 -12.09 -6.70
CA GLY A 113 1.54 -13.02 -5.82
C GLY A 113 0.65 -14.19 -5.43
N ALA A 114 -0.56 -13.93 -4.93
CA ALA A 114 -1.54 -14.96 -4.57
C ALA A 114 -1.84 -15.92 -5.73
N TYR A 115 -2.11 -15.38 -6.91
CA TYR A 115 -2.33 -16.17 -8.13
C TYR A 115 -1.10 -17.02 -8.51
N SER A 116 0.10 -16.45 -8.47
CA SER A 116 1.33 -17.20 -8.74
C SER A 116 1.49 -18.38 -7.79
N TRP A 117 1.18 -18.16 -6.51
CA TRP A 117 1.24 -19.19 -5.48
C TRP A 117 0.21 -20.29 -5.67
N ILE A 118 -0.98 -19.99 -6.23
CA ILE A 118 -1.93 -21.02 -6.68
C ILE A 118 -1.28 -21.92 -7.74
N LEU A 119 -0.59 -21.33 -8.73
CA LEU A 119 0.06 -22.13 -9.78
C LEU A 119 1.28 -22.93 -9.28
N LEU A 120 1.88 -22.53 -8.15
CA LEU A 120 3.03 -23.21 -7.54
C LEU A 120 2.62 -24.28 -6.52
N LEU A 121 1.78 -23.92 -5.55
CA LEU A 121 1.42 -24.71 -4.36
C LEU A 121 -0.09 -25.03 -4.27
N GLY A 122 -0.89 -24.68 -5.27
CA GLY A 122 -2.29 -25.09 -5.35
C GLY A 122 -2.43 -26.60 -5.57
N ARG A 123 -3.68 -27.09 -5.57
CA ARG A 123 -4.00 -28.52 -5.73
C ARG A 123 -3.37 -29.16 -6.98
N ASN A 124 -3.15 -28.37 -8.04
CA ASN A 124 -2.48 -28.79 -9.27
C ASN A 124 -1.20 -27.97 -9.54
N GLY A 125 -0.56 -27.49 -8.48
CA GLY A 125 0.63 -26.65 -8.55
C GLY A 125 1.89 -27.44 -8.92
N VAL A 126 2.86 -26.77 -9.52
CA VAL A 126 4.12 -27.42 -9.94
C VAL A 126 4.91 -27.98 -8.76
N ILE A 127 4.97 -27.25 -7.65
CA ILE A 127 5.68 -27.69 -6.43
C ILE A 127 4.90 -28.85 -5.78
N THR A 128 3.58 -28.73 -5.67
CA THR A 128 2.70 -29.77 -5.13
C THR A 128 2.84 -31.08 -5.90
N ASN A 129 2.78 -31.02 -7.23
CA ASN A 129 2.95 -32.18 -8.10
C ASN A 129 4.38 -32.76 -8.05
N PHE A 130 5.40 -31.91 -7.91
CA PHE A 130 6.78 -32.36 -7.78
C PHE A 130 6.98 -33.18 -6.50
N PHE A 131 6.56 -32.66 -5.34
CA PHE A 131 6.68 -33.38 -4.06
C PHE A 131 5.72 -34.57 -3.96
N GLY A 132 4.55 -34.50 -4.58
CA GLY A 132 3.60 -35.60 -4.67
C GLY A 132 4.18 -36.84 -5.37
N ARG A 133 5.07 -36.68 -6.34
CA ARG A 133 5.81 -37.81 -6.98
C ARG A 133 6.69 -38.58 -6.00
N PHE A 134 7.09 -37.95 -4.91
CA PHE A 134 7.88 -38.56 -3.83
C PHE A 134 7.02 -38.95 -2.62
N GLY A 135 5.69 -38.89 -2.73
CA GLY A 135 4.76 -39.18 -1.63
C GLY A 135 4.71 -38.11 -0.54
N ILE A 136 5.31 -36.93 -0.77
CA ILE A 136 5.34 -35.83 0.21
C ILE A 136 4.13 -34.92 -0.03
N GLN A 137 3.26 -34.81 0.98
CA GLN A 137 2.13 -33.88 0.96
C GLN A 137 2.59 -32.47 1.33
N THR A 138 2.50 -31.55 0.37
CA THR A 138 2.77 -30.13 0.62
C THR A 138 1.58 -29.46 1.31
N PRO A 139 1.81 -28.48 2.21
CA PRO A 139 0.73 -27.67 2.77
C PRO A 139 -0.10 -27.00 1.67
N GLU A 140 -1.42 -26.96 1.85
CA GLU A 140 -2.29 -26.26 0.90
C GLU A 140 -2.07 -24.74 0.97
N ILE A 141 -2.03 -24.10 -0.20
CA ILE A 141 -1.94 -22.63 -0.31
C ILE A 141 -3.27 -21.93 0.05
N TYR A 142 -4.35 -22.68 0.17
CA TYR A 142 -5.67 -22.12 0.44
C TYR A 142 -5.91 -21.91 1.94
N GLY A 143 -6.65 -20.86 2.29
CA GLY A 143 -6.96 -20.49 3.66
C GLY A 143 -5.89 -19.64 4.35
N ILE A 144 -5.85 -19.73 5.67
CA ILE A 144 -5.04 -18.87 6.54
C ILE A 144 -3.54 -18.93 6.23
N LEU A 145 -2.99 -20.12 5.98
CA LEU A 145 -1.55 -20.32 5.80
C LEU A 145 -1.04 -19.63 4.54
N GLY A 146 -1.76 -19.73 3.43
CA GLY A 146 -1.39 -19.04 2.20
C GLY A 146 -1.52 -17.53 2.30
N ILE A 147 -2.58 -17.02 2.94
CA ILE A 147 -2.72 -15.56 3.15
C ILE A 147 -1.54 -15.04 3.97
N VAL A 148 -1.18 -15.71 5.07
CA VAL A 148 -0.05 -15.33 5.91
C VAL A 148 1.27 -15.42 5.15
N LEU A 149 1.48 -16.47 4.34
CA LEU A 149 2.68 -16.62 3.51
C LEU A 149 2.82 -15.45 2.53
N VAL A 150 1.76 -15.13 1.77
CA VAL A 150 1.77 -14.05 0.79
C VAL A 150 2.01 -12.70 1.47
N PHE A 151 1.30 -12.40 2.56
CA PHE A 151 1.50 -11.17 3.31
C PHE A 151 2.93 -11.06 3.85
N THR A 152 3.47 -12.14 4.39
CA THR A 152 4.85 -12.17 4.91
C THR A 152 5.86 -11.83 3.81
N LEU A 153 5.83 -12.57 2.71
CA LEU A 153 6.81 -12.43 1.62
C LEU A 153 6.67 -11.11 0.87
N GLN A 154 5.47 -10.53 0.82
CA GLN A 154 5.26 -9.27 0.13
C GLN A 154 5.53 -8.04 1.01
N LEU A 155 5.34 -8.16 2.33
CA LEU A 155 5.42 -7.02 3.24
C LEU A 155 6.73 -6.94 4.03
N TYR A 156 7.49 -8.03 4.19
CA TYR A 156 8.82 -7.98 4.82
C TYR A 156 9.78 -6.97 4.15
N PRO A 157 9.74 -6.70 2.82
CA PRO A 157 10.65 -5.74 2.23
C PRO A 157 10.46 -4.33 2.79
N LEU A 158 9.22 -3.94 3.13
CA LEU A 158 8.94 -2.64 3.75
C LEU A 158 9.62 -2.52 5.12
N VAL A 159 9.55 -3.59 5.92
CA VAL A 159 10.26 -3.66 7.21
C VAL A 159 11.77 -3.60 6.98
N PHE A 160 12.28 -4.41 6.05
CA PHE A 160 13.71 -4.46 5.72
C PHE A 160 14.27 -3.07 5.39
N LEU A 161 13.53 -2.28 4.60
CA LEU A 161 13.92 -0.94 4.19
C LEU A 161 13.88 0.05 5.37
N MET A 162 12.77 0.09 6.11
CA MET A 162 12.60 1.01 7.24
C MET A 162 13.59 0.71 8.37
N VAL A 163 13.69 -0.56 8.77
CA VAL A 163 14.61 -1.01 9.82
C VAL A 163 16.06 -0.86 9.37
N GLY A 164 16.38 -1.19 8.12
CA GLY A 164 17.73 -1.01 7.57
C GLY A 164 18.14 0.47 7.56
N GLY A 165 17.24 1.38 7.20
CA GLY A 165 17.48 2.82 7.28
C GLY A 165 17.70 3.31 8.72
N SER A 166 16.95 2.75 9.67
CA SER A 166 17.11 3.06 11.10
C SER A 166 18.40 2.50 11.69
N MET A 167 18.79 1.28 11.35
CA MET A 167 20.02 0.65 11.86
C MET A 167 21.28 1.38 11.40
N ARG A 168 21.29 1.91 10.16
CA ARG A 168 22.40 2.73 9.67
C ARG A 168 22.60 4.03 10.45
N LYS A 169 21.59 4.46 11.23
CA LYS A 169 21.67 5.64 12.09
C LYS A 169 22.26 5.34 13.48
N ILE A 170 22.53 4.08 13.81
CA ILE A 170 23.17 3.72 15.07
C ILE A 170 24.66 4.06 14.99
N ASP A 171 25.16 4.80 15.97
CA ASP A 171 26.57 5.15 16.05
C ASP A 171 27.43 3.95 16.48
N MET A 172 28.56 3.76 15.81
CA MET A 172 29.49 2.68 16.11
C MET A 172 30.01 2.73 17.56
N SER A 173 30.15 3.93 18.14
CA SER A 173 30.63 4.11 19.52
C SER A 173 29.74 3.43 20.56
N LEU A 174 28.43 3.33 20.31
CA LEU A 174 27.50 2.57 21.17
C LEU A 174 27.79 1.07 21.13
N LEU A 175 28.18 0.55 19.96
CA LEU A 175 28.48 -0.87 19.79
C LEU A 175 29.85 -1.22 20.40
N GLU A 176 30.83 -0.32 20.29
CA GLU A 176 32.14 -0.43 20.94
C GLU A 176 32.03 -0.34 22.47
N ALA A 177 31.23 0.60 22.99
CA ALA A 177 30.97 0.71 24.43
C ALA A 177 30.28 -0.54 24.99
N ALA A 178 29.33 -1.11 24.24
CA ALA A 178 28.71 -2.38 24.59
C ALA A 178 29.73 -3.53 24.60
N GLU A 179 30.64 -3.57 23.62
CA GLU A 179 31.74 -4.55 23.57
C GLU A 179 32.66 -4.46 24.78
N ASN A 180 33.05 -3.24 25.17
CA ASN A 180 33.88 -2.98 26.35
C ASN A 180 33.21 -3.43 27.66
N MET A 181 31.87 -3.41 27.70
CA MET A 181 31.07 -3.95 28.82
C MET A 181 30.79 -5.46 28.70
N GLY A 182 31.47 -6.18 27.79
CA GLY A 182 31.32 -7.62 27.59
C GLY A 182 30.07 -8.03 26.80
N VAL A 183 29.33 -7.09 26.22
CA VAL A 183 28.10 -7.36 25.46
C VAL A 183 28.40 -7.52 23.97
N THR A 184 28.40 -8.77 23.51
CA THR A 184 28.72 -9.14 22.11
C THR A 184 27.64 -10.06 21.50
N GLY A 185 27.73 -10.29 20.17
CA GLY A 185 26.86 -11.24 19.46
C GLY A 185 25.36 -10.98 19.62
N PHE A 186 24.59 -12.04 19.92
CA PHE A 186 23.13 -11.95 20.11
C PHE A 186 22.73 -11.06 21.29
N GLN A 187 23.56 -11.01 22.35
CA GLN A 187 23.29 -10.13 23.49
C GLN A 187 23.35 -8.66 23.09
N ARG A 188 24.29 -8.27 22.21
CA ARG A 188 24.36 -6.91 21.64
C ARG A 188 23.11 -6.58 20.84
N PHE A 189 22.64 -7.52 20.03
CA PHE A 189 21.39 -7.32 19.29
C PHE A 189 20.22 -7.06 20.24
N TYR A 190 19.99 -7.94 21.21
CA TYR A 190 18.81 -7.84 22.09
C TYR A 190 18.87 -6.67 23.08
N LYS A 191 20.05 -6.39 23.66
CA LYS A 191 20.19 -5.36 24.72
C LYS A 191 20.44 -3.95 24.21
N VAL A 192 21.03 -3.79 23.02
CA VAL A 192 21.46 -2.48 22.51
C VAL A 192 20.72 -2.13 21.22
N ILE A 193 20.83 -2.98 20.20
CA ILE A 193 20.31 -2.65 18.87
C ILE A 193 18.78 -2.70 18.86
N LEU A 194 18.17 -3.74 19.42
CA LEU A 194 16.73 -3.93 19.41
C LEU A 194 15.99 -2.76 20.09
N PRO A 195 16.34 -2.31 21.32
CA PRO A 195 15.71 -1.14 21.94
C PRO A 195 15.83 0.14 21.10
N LEU A 196 16.96 0.34 20.41
CA LEU A 196 17.17 1.50 19.54
C LEU A 196 16.30 1.47 18.28
N ILE A 197 15.99 0.28 17.75
CA ILE A 197 15.16 0.14 16.54
C ILE A 197 13.68 -0.14 16.84
N VAL A 198 13.30 -0.46 18.09
CA VAL A 198 11.89 -0.63 18.51
C VAL A 198 10.96 0.48 18.00
N PRO A 199 11.34 1.78 18.01
CA PRO A 199 10.46 2.85 17.52
C PRO A 199 10.15 2.70 16.02
N THR A 200 11.18 2.32 15.26
CA THR A 200 11.05 2.01 13.83
C THR A 200 10.28 0.72 13.61
N LEU A 201 10.46 -0.30 14.45
CA LEU A 201 9.70 -1.54 14.38
C LEU A 201 8.22 -1.31 14.65
N LEU A 202 7.85 -0.51 15.65
CA LEU A 202 6.47 -0.13 15.93
C LEU A 202 5.86 0.63 14.76
N SER A 203 6.58 1.60 14.20
CA SER A 203 6.13 2.36 13.02
C SER A 203 5.97 1.46 11.77
N SER A 204 6.91 0.54 11.55
CA SER A 204 6.86 -0.44 10.46
C SER A 204 5.71 -1.43 10.65
N SER A 205 5.47 -1.86 11.90
CA SER A 205 4.39 -2.78 12.25
C SER A 205 3.02 -2.17 11.92
N LEU A 206 2.83 -0.89 12.25
CA LEU A 206 1.61 -0.16 11.92
C LEU A 206 1.39 -0.09 10.42
N LEU A 207 2.44 0.24 9.65
CA LEU A 207 2.35 0.31 8.20
C LEU A 207 1.99 -1.05 7.58
N VAL A 208 2.71 -2.10 7.96
CA VAL A 208 2.52 -3.46 7.44
C VAL A 208 1.16 -4.02 7.84
N PHE A 209 0.75 -3.85 9.09
CA PHE A 209 -0.54 -4.29 9.58
C PHE A 209 -1.68 -3.62 8.83
N MET A 210 -1.63 -2.30 8.65
CA MET A 210 -2.67 -1.57 7.91
C MET A 210 -2.73 -1.99 6.43
N ARG A 211 -1.58 -2.29 5.82
CA ARG A 211 -1.53 -2.78 4.44
C ARG A 211 -2.11 -4.19 4.30
N ALA A 212 -1.83 -5.09 5.25
CA ALA A 212 -2.40 -6.43 5.29
C ALA A 212 -3.92 -6.41 5.56
N LEU A 213 -4.36 -5.58 6.52
CA LEU A 213 -5.77 -5.47 6.91
C LEU A 213 -6.66 -4.90 5.80
N ALA A 214 -6.11 -3.99 5.00
CA ALA A 214 -6.81 -3.38 3.87
C ALA A 214 -6.71 -4.22 2.57
N ASP A 215 -5.98 -5.34 2.56
CA ASP A 215 -5.81 -6.15 1.35
C ASP A 215 -7.07 -6.97 1.05
N PHE A 216 -7.59 -6.75 -0.16
CA PHE A 216 -8.73 -7.49 -0.70
C PHE A 216 -8.28 -8.62 -1.62
N GLY A 217 -7.24 -8.39 -2.41
CA GLY A 217 -6.92 -9.24 -3.54
C GLY A 217 -6.37 -10.61 -3.16
N THR A 218 -5.52 -10.68 -2.13
CA THR A 218 -4.95 -11.95 -1.66
C THR A 218 -6.02 -12.86 -1.05
N PRO A 219 -6.81 -12.41 -0.04
CA PRO A 219 -7.80 -13.30 0.56
C PRO A 219 -8.94 -13.65 -0.40
N MET A 220 -9.24 -12.80 -1.39
CA MET A 220 -10.25 -13.12 -2.41
C MET A 220 -9.83 -14.32 -3.28
N LEU A 221 -8.54 -14.45 -3.60
CA LEU A 221 -8.07 -15.51 -4.49
C LEU A 221 -7.71 -16.81 -3.77
N ILE A 222 -7.04 -16.73 -2.62
CA ILE A 222 -6.53 -17.91 -1.90
C ILE A 222 -7.23 -18.16 -0.56
N GLY A 223 -8.22 -17.36 -0.17
CA GLY A 223 -8.86 -17.52 1.13
C GLY A 223 -9.71 -18.78 1.28
N GLU A 224 -10.31 -19.31 0.20
CA GLU A 224 -11.20 -20.51 0.15
C GLU A 224 -11.79 -20.95 1.51
N GLY A 225 -12.94 -20.38 1.88
CA GLY A 225 -13.59 -20.64 3.18
C GLY A 225 -13.10 -19.73 4.32
N TYR A 226 -11.89 -19.18 4.23
CA TYR A 226 -11.35 -18.18 5.15
C TYR A 226 -11.62 -16.75 4.64
N ARG A 227 -12.85 -16.28 4.82
CA ARG A 227 -13.27 -14.95 4.37
C ARG A 227 -12.75 -13.85 5.30
N THR A 228 -12.15 -12.80 4.72
CA THR A 228 -11.75 -11.58 5.42
C THR A 228 -12.77 -10.46 5.20
N PHE A 229 -12.64 -9.39 5.97
CA PHE A 229 -13.54 -8.27 6.05
C PHE A 229 -13.66 -7.52 4.71
N PRO A 230 -12.55 -7.20 4.00
CA PRO A 230 -12.65 -6.56 2.69
C PRO A 230 -13.38 -7.44 1.66
N VAL A 231 -13.19 -8.77 1.73
CA VAL A 231 -13.85 -9.73 0.84
C VAL A 231 -15.33 -9.84 1.15
N LEU A 232 -15.71 -9.85 2.43
CA LEU A 232 -17.12 -9.86 2.84
C LEU A 232 -17.84 -8.61 2.33
N ILE A 233 -17.25 -7.42 2.52
CA ILE A 233 -17.81 -6.14 2.05
C ILE A 233 -18.08 -6.20 0.53
N PHE A 234 -17.13 -6.72 -0.24
CA PHE A 234 -17.27 -6.87 -1.69
C PHE A 234 -18.38 -7.85 -2.05
N ASN A 235 -18.40 -9.04 -1.45
CA ASN A 235 -19.38 -10.07 -1.77
C ASN A 235 -20.81 -9.66 -1.41
N GLU A 236 -21.04 -8.97 -0.29
CA GLU A 236 -22.36 -8.49 0.11
C GLU A 236 -22.87 -7.35 -0.79
N PHE A 237 -21.96 -6.59 -1.40
CA PHE A 237 -22.32 -5.49 -2.30
C PHE A 237 -22.56 -5.98 -3.74
N VAL A 238 -21.74 -6.90 -4.24
CA VAL A 238 -21.80 -7.41 -5.61
C VAL A 238 -22.71 -8.65 -5.74
N GLY A 239 -23.02 -9.31 -4.62
CA GLY A 239 -23.80 -10.55 -4.61
C GLY A 239 -25.19 -10.39 -5.22
N GLU A 240 -25.45 -11.11 -6.31
CA GLU A 240 -26.73 -11.09 -7.04
C GLU A 240 -27.85 -11.80 -6.28
N VAL A 241 -27.51 -12.73 -5.39
CA VAL A 241 -28.46 -13.50 -4.57
C VAL A 241 -28.26 -13.14 -3.10
N GLY A 242 -29.14 -12.29 -2.57
CA GLY A 242 -29.16 -11.93 -1.15
C GLY A 242 -28.22 -10.80 -0.72
N GLY A 243 -27.50 -10.17 -1.65
CA GLY A 243 -26.71 -8.96 -1.36
C GLY A 243 -27.61 -7.77 -0.98
N SER A 244 -27.12 -6.91 -0.08
CA SER A 244 -27.81 -5.69 0.33
C SER A 244 -26.83 -4.55 0.44
N ALA A 245 -27.06 -3.49 -0.35
CA ALA A 245 -26.25 -2.27 -0.29
C ALA A 245 -26.26 -1.65 1.11
N GLY A 246 -27.38 -1.73 1.84
CA GLY A 246 -27.48 -1.26 3.22
C GLY A 246 -26.63 -2.10 4.18
N PHE A 247 -26.67 -3.42 4.05
CA PHE A 247 -25.87 -4.32 4.89
C PHE A 247 -24.36 -4.19 4.58
N ALA A 248 -23.96 -4.15 3.31
CA ALA A 248 -22.58 -3.90 2.90
C ALA A 248 -22.07 -2.53 3.38
N SER A 249 -22.94 -1.52 3.41
CA SER A 249 -22.63 -0.21 3.98
C SER A 249 -22.43 -0.28 5.49
N ALA A 250 -23.25 -1.04 6.23
CA ALA A 250 -23.06 -1.25 7.66
C ALA A 250 -21.74 -1.96 7.98
N ILE A 251 -21.39 -3.02 7.23
CA ILE A 251 -20.09 -3.71 7.37
C ILE A 251 -18.95 -2.71 7.06
N SER A 252 -19.10 -1.88 6.04
CA SER A 252 -18.11 -0.85 5.71
C SER A 252 -17.89 0.16 6.83
N ILE A 253 -18.95 0.64 7.48
CA ILE A 253 -18.86 1.55 8.65
C ILE A 253 -18.20 0.85 9.84
N ILE A 254 -18.55 -0.41 10.12
CA ILE A 254 -17.87 -1.22 11.14
C ILE A 254 -16.37 -1.31 10.83
N ALA A 255 -15.99 -1.51 9.55
CA ALA A 255 -14.60 -1.51 9.11
C ALA A 255 -13.89 -0.22 9.48
N VAL A 256 -14.48 0.92 9.10
CA VAL A 256 -13.90 2.25 9.31
C VAL A 256 -13.72 2.52 10.78
N ILE A 257 -14.71 2.22 11.62
CA ILE A 257 -14.62 2.43 13.07
C ILE A 257 -13.50 1.57 13.66
N ILE A 258 -13.48 0.27 13.39
CA ILE A 258 -12.50 -0.65 13.98
C ILE A 258 -11.09 -0.33 13.51
N THR A 259 -10.89 -0.13 12.21
CA THR A 259 -9.58 0.22 11.63
C THR A 259 -9.08 1.56 12.18
N THR A 260 -9.97 2.54 12.38
CA THR A 260 -9.62 3.83 13.00
C THR A 260 -9.20 3.65 14.45
N VAL A 261 -9.95 2.89 15.25
CA VAL A 261 -9.59 2.60 16.66
C VAL A 261 -8.22 1.91 16.73
N ILE A 262 -8.00 0.87 15.92
CA ILE A 262 -6.72 0.15 15.90
C ILE A 262 -5.59 1.09 15.49
N PHE A 263 -5.79 1.90 14.44
CA PHE A 263 -4.80 2.89 14.01
C PHE A 263 -4.46 3.89 15.11
N LEU A 264 -5.46 4.44 15.81
CA LEU A 264 -5.25 5.42 16.88
C LEU A 264 -4.49 4.81 18.06
N VAL A 265 -4.85 3.59 18.47
CA VAL A 265 -4.15 2.85 19.53
C VAL A 265 -2.70 2.59 19.14
N GLN A 266 -2.45 2.09 17.92
CA GLN A 266 -1.10 1.83 17.44
C GLN A 266 -0.28 3.12 17.30
N LYS A 267 -0.88 4.20 16.78
CA LYS A 267 -0.24 5.52 16.68
C LYS A 267 0.14 6.07 18.04
N TYR A 268 -0.75 5.95 19.04
CA TYR A 268 -0.47 6.37 20.41
C TYR A 268 0.71 5.59 21.01
N ILE A 269 0.77 4.27 20.82
CA ILE A 269 1.87 3.43 21.27
C ILE A 269 3.19 3.80 20.56
N ALA A 270 3.16 4.00 19.24
CA ALA A 270 4.35 4.34 18.45
C ALA A 270 4.94 5.70 18.85
N ASN A 271 4.10 6.70 19.14
CA ASN A 271 4.54 8.03 19.53
C ASN A 271 5.21 8.11 20.90
N LYS A 272 4.97 7.14 21.80
CA LYS A 272 5.62 7.13 23.13
C LYS A 272 7.09 6.77 23.09
N ASN A 273 7.54 6.10 22.04
CA ASN A 273 8.88 5.51 21.99
C ASN A 273 9.82 6.24 21.02
N VAL A 274 9.66 7.54 20.76
CA VAL A 274 10.53 8.22 19.78
C VAL A 274 11.95 8.39 20.33
N ILE A 275 12.91 7.67 19.75
CA ILE A 275 14.35 7.82 20.03
C ILE A 275 14.99 8.56 18.86
N THR A 276 15.55 9.73 19.13
CA THR A 276 16.34 10.46 18.12
C THR A 276 17.76 9.92 18.12
N MET A 277 18.19 9.37 16.99
CA MET A 277 19.54 8.86 16.79
C MET A 277 20.33 9.80 15.89
N HIS A 278 21.51 10.18 16.34
CA HIS A 278 22.51 10.90 15.57
C HIS A 278 23.71 9.98 15.34
N THR A 279 24.25 10.00 14.12
CA THR A 279 25.39 9.17 13.73
C THR A 279 26.55 10.08 13.39
N LEU A 280 27.65 9.96 14.12
CA LEU A 280 28.93 10.58 13.82
C LEU A 280 29.88 9.55 13.22
N ARG A 281 29.83 8.30 13.70
CA ARG A 281 30.58 7.15 13.18
C ARG A 281 29.64 6.09 12.63
N PRO A 282 29.61 5.89 11.29
CA PRO A 282 28.80 4.84 10.69
C PRO A 282 29.34 3.46 11.08
N ILE A 283 28.46 2.46 11.12
CA ILE A 283 28.79 1.08 11.47
C ILE A 283 29.87 0.52 10.53
N GLU A 284 30.92 -0.05 11.12
CA GLU A 284 31.93 -0.79 10.36
C GLU A 284 31.41 -2.18 9.97
N ILE A 285 31.39 -2.45 8.66
CA ILE A 285 30.83 -3.70 8.14
C ILE A 285 31.80 -4.86 8.41
N SER A 286 31.37 -5.80 9.25
CA SER A 286 32.12 -6.99 9.61
C SER A 286 31.97 -8.12 8.58
N THR A 287 32.85 -9.11 8.62
CA THR A 287 32.73 -10.36 7.84
C THR A 287 32.37 -11.50 8.78
N ALA A 288 31.22 -12.14 8.56
CA ALA A 288 30.86 -13.36 9.28
C ALA A 288 31.90 -14.47 9.02
N LYS A 289 32.29 -15.21 10.06
CA LYS A 289 33.30 -16.28 10.01
C LYS A 289 32.64 -17.67 10.15
N GLY A 290 33.26 -18.69 9.58
CA GLY A 290 32.87 -20.10 9.73
C GLY A 290 31.47 -20.44 9.21
N TRP A 291 30.81 -21.40 9.87
CA TRP A 291 29.48 -21.93 9.49
C TRP A 291 28.37 -20.87 9.54
N LEU A 292 28.50 -19.85 10.42
CA LEU A 292 27.55 -18.74 10.53
C LEU A 292 27.46 -17.92 9.24
N LYS A 293 28.57 -17.78 8.50
CA LYS A 293 28.56 -17.17 7.17
C LYS A 293 27.66 -17.95 6.21
N GLY A 294 27.77 -19.28 6.22
CA GLY A 294 26.98 -20.17 5.38
C GLY A 294 25.48 -20.08 5.69
N VAL A 295 25.11 -20.17 6.98
CA VAL A 295 23.71 -20.07 7.42
C VAL A 295 23.11 -18.70 7.10
N MET A 296 23.84 -17.62 7.32
CA MET A 296 23.40 -16.26 7.00
C MET A 296 23.12 -16.10 5.50
N HIS A 297 24.05 -16.54 4.63
CA HIS A 297 23.86 -16.44 3.17
C HIS A 297 22.73 -17.35 2.70
N PHE A 298 22.66 -18.59 3.19
CA PHE A 298 21.58 -19.52 2.88
C PHE A 298 20.21 -18.92 3.24
N PHE A 299 20.05 -18.40 4.46
CA PHE A 299 18.81 -17.77 4.90
C PHE A 299 18.41 -16.59 4.00
N ILE A 300 19.34 -15.66 3.74
CA ILE A 300 19.07 -14.50 2.88
C ILE A 300 18.68 -14.95 1.47
N TYR A 301 19.46 -15.86 0.88
CA TYR A 301 19.22 -16.31 -0.49
C TYR A 301 17.90 -17.09 -0.60
N ALA A 302 17.60 -17.95 0.37
CA ALA A 302 16.35 -18.70 0.40
C ALA A 302 15.14 -17.77 0.50
N VAL A 303 15.15 -16.80 1.43
CA VAL A 303 14.04 -15.85 1.57
C VAL A 303 13.87 -15.02 0.29
N VAL A 304 14.95 -14.49 -0.27
CA VAL A 304 14.89 -13.68 -1.49
C VAL A 304 14.40 -14.50 -2.68
N LEU A 305 14.89 -15.73 -2.84
CA LEU A 305 14.47 -16.64 -3.91
C LEU A 305 12.98 -17.00 -3.79
N ILE A 306 12.52 -17.37 -2.59
CA ILE A 306 11.12 -17.70 -2.33
C ILE A 306 10.22 -16.48 -2.59
N SER A 307 10.70 -15.28 -2.23
CA SER A 307 9.92 -14.04 -2.40
C SER A 307 9.78 -13.61 -3.85
N ILE A 308 10.80 -13.87 -4.70
CA ILE A 308 10.78 -13.52 -6.13
C ILE A 308 10.22 -14.64 -7.03
N LEU A 309 10.12 -15.86 -6.49
CA LEU A 309 9.65 -17.05 -7.22
C LEU A 309 8.27 -16.85 -7.87
N PRO A 310 7.26 -16.25 -7.20
CA PRO A 310 5.98 -15.90 -7.81
C PRO A 310 6.10 -15.13 -9.14
N GLN A 311 6.88 -14.04 -9.15
CA GLN A 311 7.01 -13.17 -10.31
C GLN A 311 7.75 -13.88 -11.45
N VAL A 312 8.82 -14.62 -11.12
CA VAL A 312 9.58 -15.42 -12.11
C VAL A 312 8.68 -16.48 -12.73
N TYR A 313 7.86 -17.14 -11.91
CA TYR A 313 7.01 -18.23 -12.38
C TYR A 313 5.83 -17.74 -13.22
N ILE A 314 5.23 -16.60 -12.89
CA ILE A 314 4.24 -15.95 -13.77
C ILE A 314 4.85 -15.56 -15.11
N MET A 315 6.06 -14.98 -15.09
CA MET A 315 6.76 -14.62 -16.33
C MET A 315 7.03 -15.86 -17.17
N TYR A 316 7.47 -16.96 -16.56
CA TYR A 316 7.63 -18.24 -17.26
C TYR A 316 6.31 -18.77 -17.85
N THR A 317 5.25 -18.85 -17.04
CA THR A 317 3.96 -19.40 -17.48
C THR A 317 3.28 -18.55 -18.55
N SER A 318 3.59 -17.25 -18.63
CA SER A 318 3.10 -16.37 -19.68
C SER A 318 3.49 -16.79 -21.11
N PHE A 319 4.60 -17.52 -21.25
CA PHE A 319 5.10 -18.03 -22.54
C PHE A 319 4.64 -19.47 -22.84
N LYS A 320 3.95 -20.15 -21.91
CA LYS A 320 3.46 -21.51 -22.16
C LYS A 320 2.32 -21.48 -23.17
N LYS A 321 2.29 -22.49 -24.03
CA LYS A 321 1.17 -22.72 -24.94
C LYS A 321 -0.08 -23.05 -24.13
N THR A 322 -1.23 -22.58 -24.60
CA THR A 322 -2.52 -22.85 -23.97
C THR A 322 -3.51 -23.38 -25.00
N SER A 323 -4.35 -24.32 -24.57
CA SER A 323 -5.52 -24.77 -25.32
C SER A 323 -6.75 -24.47 -24.47
N GLY A 324 -7.56 -23.50 -24.92
CA GLY A 324 -8.61 -22.93 -24.08
C GLY A 324 -8.03 -22.31 -22.79
N MET A 325 -8.42 -22.88 -21.64
CA MET A 325 -8.03 -22.43 -20.30
C MET A 325 -6.82 -23.18 -19.72
N VAL A 326 -6.36 -24.25 -20.38
CA VAL A 326 -5.36 -25.17 -19.82
C VAL A 326 -4.00 -24.95 -20.48
N PHE A 327 -2.94 -25.04 -19.68
CA PHE A 327 -1.57 -25.08 -20.20
C PHE A 327 -1.31 -26.41 -20.90
N VAL A 328 -0.79 -26.34 -22.12
CA VAL A 328 -0.36 -27.52 -22.88
C VAL A 328 1.16 -27.46 -23.10
N ASP A 329 1.73 -28.57 -23.53
CA ASP A 329 3.16 -28.63 -23.81
C ASP A 329 3.56 -27.73 -24.98
N GLY A 330 4.76 -27.15 -24.85
CA GLY A 330 5.30 -26.17 -25.77
C GLY A 330 5.14 -24.71 -25.31
N TYR A 331 5.76 -23.83 -26.09
CA TYR A 331 5.74 -22.39 -25.87
C TYR A 331 4.95 -21.71 -26.98
N SER A 332 4.27 -20.61 -26.66
CA SER A 332 3.55 -19.80 -27.63
C SER A 332 3.40 -18.37 -27.12
N LEU A 333 3.30 -17.43 -28.07
CA LEU A 333 2.94 -16.04 -27.80
C LEU A 333 1.42 -15.78 -27.91
N ASP A 334 0.60 -16.83 -28.04
CA ASP A 334 -0.87 -16.69 -28.17
C ASP A 334 -1.52 -15.98 -26.99
N SER A 335 -0.99 -16.17 -25.78
CA SER A 335 -1.45 -15.45 -24.57
C SER A 335 -1.21 -13.95 -24.70
N TYR A 336 -0.04 -13.55 -25.23
CA TYR A 336 0.26 -12.14 -25.52
C TYR A 336 -0.59 -11.62 -26.68
N ARG A 337 -0.74 -12.40 -27.76
CA ARG A 337 -1.59 -12.00 -28.89
C ARG A 337 -3.02 -11.75 -28.45
N ARG A 338 -3.61 -12.63 -27.64
CA ARG A 338 -4.96 -12.44 -27.07
C ARG A 338 -5.03 -11.24 -26.12
N ALA A 339 -3.99 -11.00 -25.32
CA ALA A 339 -3.91 -9.80 -24.50
C ALA A 339 -3.89 -8.52 -25.36
N PHE A 340 -3.16 -8.48 -26.48
CA PHE A 340 -3.10 -7.27 -27.31
C PHE A 340 -4.30 -7.09 -28.26
N THR A 341 -4.86 -8.17 -28.81
CA THR A 341 -5.89 -8.11 -29.88
C THR A 341 -7.31 -7.83 -29.40
N GLY A 342 -7.54 -7.69 -28.09
CA GLY A 342 -8.84 -7.30 -27.54
C GLY A 342 -8.78 -6.45 -26.26
N MET A 343 -7.58 -6.00 -25.85
CA MET A 343 -7.37 -5.31 -24.57
C MET A 343 -6.36 -4.15 -24.64
N SER A 344 -6.14 -3.55 -25.82
CA SER A 344 -5.26 -2.38 -25.96
C SER A 344 -5.66 -1.23 -25.03
N ASP A 345 -6.97 -0.99 -24.91
CA ASP A 345 -7.51 0.03 -24.00
C ASP A 345 -7.20 -0.28 -22.53
N ILE A 346 -7.08 -1.55 -22.16
CA ILE A 346 -6.75 -1.98 -20.79
C ILE A 346 -5.32 -1.59 -20.42
N ILE A 347 -4.38 -1.78 -21.35
CA ILE A 347 -2.98 -1.38 -21.15
C ILE A 347 -2.91 0.14 -21.02
N TRP A 348 -3.59 0.87 -21.91
CA TRP A 348 -3.62 2.33 -21.86
C TRP A 348 -4.32 2.87 -20.60
N ASN A 349 -5.43 2.25 -20.17
CA ASN A 349 -6.12 2.54 -18.92
C ASN A 349 -5.20 2.45 -17.70
N THR A 350 -4.33 1.45 -17.70
CA THR A 350 -3.41 1.19 -16.59
C THR A 350 -2.35 2.27 -16.43
N LEU A 351 -2.00 2.97 -17.51
CA LEU A 351 -1.10 4.11 -17.44
C LEU A 351 -1.87 5.42 -17.25
N ARG A 352 -2.91 5.67 -18.05
CA ARG A 352 -3.63 6.96 -18.07
C ARG A 352 -4.33 7.27 -16.75
N ILE A 353 -5.02 6.30 -16.15
CA ILE A 353 -5.86 6.54 -14.97
C ILE A 353 -4.99 6.85 -13.73
N PRO A 354 -3.98 6.02 -13.38
CA PRO A 354 -3.04 6.34 -12.31
C PRO A 354 -2.24 7.63 -12.58
N PHE A 355 -1.89 7.92 -13.84
CA PHE A 355 -1.09 9.10 -14.17
C PHE A 355 -1.86 10.41 -13.94
N MET A 356 -3.12 10.46 -14.38
CA MET A 356 -4.00 11.58 -14.09
C MET A 356 -4.21 11.74 -12.57
N ALA A 357 -4.42 10.63 -11.86
CA ALA A 357 -4.56 10.66 -10.40
C ALA A 357 -3.28 11.12 -9.70
N LEU A 358 -2.11 10.71 -10.19
CA LEU A 358 -0.81 11.10 -9.64
C LEU A 358 -0.59 12.61 -9.71
N ILE A 359 -0.85 13.22 -10.88
CA ILE A 359 -0.69 14.68 -11.07
C ILE A 359 -1.55 15.43 -10.05
N LEU A 360 -2.84 15.08 -9.94
CA LEU A 360 -3.75 15.71 -8.98
C LEU A 360 -3.30 15.48 -7.54
N THR A 361 -2.88 14.25 -7.22
CA THR A 361 -2.41 13.88 -5.87
C THR A 361 -1.18 14.67 -5.46
N VAL A 362 -0.22 14.87 -6.37
CA VAL A 362 0.99 15.66 -6.11
C VAL A 362 0.62 17.13 -5.92
N VAL A 363 -0.14 17.72 -6.83
CA VAL A 363 -0.53 19.14 -6.76
C VAL A 363 -1.29 19.43 -5.46
N ILE A 364 -2.34 18.66 -5.18
CA ILE A 364 -3.15 18.84 -3.96
C ILE A 364 -2.31 18.52 -2.72
N GLY A 365 -1.48 17.48 -2.76
CA GLY A 365 -0.65 17.06 -1.64
C GLY A 365 0.40 18.11 -1.24
N VAL A 366 1.02 18.79 -2.21
CA VAL A 366 1.98 19.88 -1.94
C VAL A 366 1.29 21.10 -1.37
N ILE A 367 0.10 21.46 -1.88
CA ILE A 367 -0.71 22.56 -1.32
C ILE A 367 -1.09 22.26 0.14
N ILE A 368 -1.59 21.06 0.41
CA ILE A 368 -1.94 20.65 1.78
C ILE A 368 -0.72 20.65 2.68
N ALA A 369 0.42 20.11 2.22
CA ALA A 369 1.66 20.13 3.00
C ALA A 369 2.10 21.56 3.35
N TYR A 370 2.04 22.49 2.39
CA TYR A 370 2.33 23.89 2.65
C TYR A 370 1.38 24.50 3.69
N LEU A 371 0.07 24.28 3.54
CA LEU A 371 -0.93 24.79 4.48
C LEU A 371 -0.74 24.23 5.89
N THR A 372 -0.54 22.92 6.03
CA THR A 372 -0.39 22.27 7.35
C THR A 372 0.87 22.70 8.09
N VAL A 373 1.98 22.96 7.39
CA VAL A 373 3.26 23.34 8.03
C VAL A 373 3.40 24.85 8.24
N ARG A 374 3.02 25.66 7.25
CA ARG A 374 3.21 27.12 7.31
C ARG A 374 2.05 27.87 7.94
N ARG A 375 0.84 27.26 8.01
CA ARG A 375 -0.34 27.88 8.61
C ARG A 375 -0.77 27.04 9.79
N SER A 376 -0.47 27.49 11.01
CA SER A 376 -0.94 26.87 12.24
C SER A 376 -2.30 27.46 12.65
N ASN A 377 -3.41 26.85 12.21
CA ASN A 377 -4.75 27.18 12.68
C ASN A 377 -5.64 25.93 12.75
N LEU A 378 -6.84 26.06 13.33
CA LEU A 378 -7.75 24.93 13.52
C LEU A 378 -8.19 24.26 12.21
N ALA A 379 -8.39 25.03 11.14
CA ALA A 379 -8.81 24.51 9.84
C ALA A 379 -7.71 23.67 9.20
N THR A 380 -6.46 24.17 9.18
CA THR A 380 -5.32 23.44 8.62
C THR A 380 -4.91 22.24 9.48
N GLY A 381 -5.05 22.33 10.81
CA GLY A 381 -4.90 21.18 11.70
C GLY A 381 -5.94 20.08 11.43
N SER A 382 -7.19 20.47 11.17
CA SER A 382 -8.26 19.52 10.79
C SER A 382 -7.99 18.87 9.43
N ILE A 383 -7.49 19.64 8.46
CA ILE A 383 -7.07 19.11 7.15
C ILE A 383 -5.97 18.05 7.32
N ASP A 384 -4.97 18.28 8.16
CA ASP A 384 -3.90 17.29 8.40
C ASP A 384 -4.47 15.96 8.94
N ILE A 385 -5.41 16.03 9.88
CA ILE A 385 -6.06 14.84 10.46
C ILE A 385 -6.93 14.13 9.42
N VAL A 386 -7.84 14.85 8.76
CA VAL A 386 -8.77 14.30 7.76
C VAL A 386 -8.00 13.71 6.58
N SER A 387 -6.86 14.29 6.21
CA SER A 387 -6.03 13.79 5.12
C SER A 387 -5.46 12.40 5.34
N MET A 388 -5.39 11.93 6.59
CA MET A 388 -4.91 10.59 6.93
C MET A 388 -6.02 9.53 6.96
N VAL A 389 -7.28 9.93 7.06
CA VAL A 389 -8.41 8.99 7.13
C VAL A 389 -8.42 7.99 5.96
N PRO A 390 -8.21 8.41 4.68
CA PRO A 390 -8.21 7.47 3.55
C PRO A 390 -7.13 6.37 3.62
N TYR A 391 -6.07 6.57 4.40
CA TYR A 391 -5.01 5.58 4.59
C TYR A 391 -5.52 4.33 5.32
N ILE A 392 -6.53 4.51 6.18
CA ILE A 392 -7.04 3.49 7.10
C ILE A 392 -8.24 2.74 6.49
N ILE A 393 -8.96 3.40 5.58
CA ILE A 393 -10.17 2.85 4.97
C ILE A 393 -9.80 1.79 3.92
N PRO A 394 -10.36 0.57 4.02
CA PRO A 394 -10.16 -0.47 3.00
C PRO A 394 -10.58 0.01 1.61
N GLY A 395 -9.90 -0.50 0.58
CA GLY A 395 -10.17 -0.08 -0.79
C GLY A 395 -11.58 -0.38 -1.27
N THR A 396 -12.14 -1.50 -0.83
CA THR A 396 -13.51 -1.90 -1.12
C THR A 396 -14.52 -0.91 -0.54
N VAL A 397 -14.31 -0.46 0.70
CA VAL A 397 -15.14 0.58 1.34
C VAL A 397 -15.11 1.88 0.53
N MET A 398 -13.92 2.34 0.13
CA MET A 398 -13.80 3.54 -0.71
C MET A 398 -14.50 3.38 -2.06
N GLY A 399 -14.41 2.19 -2.68
CA GLY A 399 -15.09 1.88 -3.93
C GLY A 399 -16.61 1.95 -3.80
N ILE A 400 -17.19 1.32 -2.78
CA ILE A 400 -18.63 1.35 -2.51
C ILE A 400 -19.06 2.79 -2.19
N ALA A 401 -18.33 3.50 -1.33
CA ALA A 401 -18.64 4.87 -0.94
C ALA A 401 -18.75 5.78 -2.17
N PHE A 402 -17.75 5.73 -3.05
CA PHE A 402 -17.73 6.53 -4.27
C PHE A 402 -18.84 6.15 -5.23
N LEU A 403 -19.06 4.85 -5.45
CA LEU A 403 -20.10 4.39 -6.34
C LEU A 403 -21.48 4.87 -5.87
N LEU A 404 -21.83 4.64 -4.61
CA LEU A 404 -23.11 5.07 -4.05
C LEU A 404 -23.28 6.60 -4.07
N ALA A 405 -22.21 7.35 -3.81
CA ALA A 405 -22.27 8.80 -3.71
C ALA A 405 -22.39 9.51 -5.07
N PHE A 406 -21.82 8.93 -6.13
CA PHE A 406 -21.64 9.62 -7.41
C PHE A 406 -22.26 8.88 -8.61
N ASN A 407 -22.89 7.71 -8.44
CA ASN A 407 -23.53 7.02 -9.55
C ASN A 407 -24.65 7.86 -10.18
N ASN A 408 -25.52 8.44 -9.34
CA ASN A 408 -26.65 9.28 -9.76
C ASN A 408 -26.42 10.78 -9.50
N GLY A 409 -25.19 11.16 -9.17
CA GLY A 409 -24.81 12.52 -8.76
C GLY A 409 -25.13 12.85 -7.30
N ILE A 410 -24.63 14.00 -6.85
CA ILE A 410 -24.78 14.47 -5.47
C ILE A 410 -26.27 14.64 -5.16
N ALA A 411 -26.74 14.04 -4.06
CA ALA A 411 -28.13 14.00 -3.64
C ALA A 411 -29.11 13.54 -4.75
N ASN A 412 -28.66 12.68 -5.67
CA ASN A 412 -29.42 12.22 -6.84
C ASN A 412 -29.88 13.35 -7.78
N THR A 413 -29.19 14.50 -7.78
CA THR A 413 -29.52 15.66 -8.64
C THR A 413 -28.98 15.54 -10.07
N GLY A 414 -28.18 14.52 -10.37
CA GLY A 414 -27.43 14.40 -11.63
C GLY A 414 -26.13 15.22 -11.67
N ILE A 415 -25.94 16.20 -10.77
CA ILE A 415 -24.69 16.96 -10.66
C ILE A 415 -23.58 16.03 -10.16
N LEU A 416 -22.44 16.01 -10.86
CA LEU A 416 -21.35 15.06 -10.59
C LEU A 416 -21.81 13.58 -10.64
N ALA A 417 -22.77 13.25 -11.50
CA ALA A 417 -23.07 11.86 -11.87
C ALA A 417 -21.94 11.30 -12.74
N ILE A 418 -20.86 10.87 -12.08
CA ILE A 418 -19.62 10.38 -12.71
C ILE A 418 -19.50 8.85 -12.63
N GLY A 419 -20.55 8.15 -12.21
CA GLY A 419 -20.62 6.69 -12.23
C GLY A 419 -20.23 6.10 -13.59
N GLY A 420 -19.40 5.08 -13.58
CA GLY A 420 -18.93 4.38 -14.78
C GLY A 420 -17.97 5.17 -15.70
N THR A 421 -17.53 6.36 -15.30
CA THR A 421 -16.56 7.18 -16.06
C THR A 421 -15.12 6.95 -15.60
N THR A 422 -14.13 7.45 -16.34
CA THR A 422 -12.73 7.46 -15.85
C THR A 422 -12.56 8.38 -14.64
N THR A 423 -13.37 9.44 -14.54
CA THR A 423 -13.27 10.47 -13.50
C THR A 423 -13.49 9.92 -12.10
N ILE A 424 -14.48 9.03 -11.89
CA ILE A 424 -14.73 8.43 -10.58
C ILE A 424 -13.54 7.57 -10.10
N MET A 425 -12.90 6.85 -11.03
CA MET A 425 -11.70 6.07 -10.72
C MET A 425 -10.51 6.97 -10.37
N VAL A 426 -10.28 8.04 -11.14
CA VAL A 426 -9.21 9.01 -10.87
C VAL A 426 -9.41 9.66 -9.49
N LEU A 427 -10.60 10.18 -9.19
CA LEU A 427 -10.88 10.85 -7.92
C LEU A 427 -10.79 9.92 -6.72
N ALA A 428 -11.27 8.69 -6.85
CA ALA A 428 -11.14 7.68 -5.79
C ALA A 428 -9.67 7.35 -5.51
N LEU A 429 -8.83 7.22 -6.55
CA LEU A 429 -7.39 7.04 -6.41
C LEU A 429 -6.70 8.24 -5.78
N VAL A 430 -7.08 9.47 -6.17
CA VAL A 430 -6.55 10.71 -5.57
C VAL A 430 -6.79 10.70 -4.07
N ILE A 431 -8.04 10.62 -3.63
CA ILE A 431 -8.38 10.67 -2.20
C ILE A 431 -7.66 9.58 -1.42
N ARG A 432 -7.59 8.37 -1.96
CA ARG A 432 -6.95 7.23 -1.28
C ARG A 432 -5.43 7.34 -1.18
N ARG A 433 -4.77 8.09 -2.07
CA ARG A 433 -3.30 8.15 -2.16
C ARG A 433 -2.70 9.51 -1.84
N LEU A 434 -3.53 10.52 -1.59
CA LEU A 434 -3.15 11.81 -1.01
C LEU A 434 -2.24 11.69 0.24
N PRO A 435 -2.48 10.77 1.21
CA PRO A 435 -1.65 10.70 2.41
C PRO A 435 -0.15 10.55 2.14
N TYR A 436 0.23 9.78 1.10
CA TYR A 436 1.64 9.54 0.76
C TYR A 436 2.33 10.82 0.27
N SER A 437 1.69 11.54 -0.66
CA SER A 437 2.24 12.79 -1.19
C SER A 437 2.27 13.90 -0.13
N ILE A 438 1.25 13.98 0.72
CA ILE A 438 1.18 14.95 1.81
C ILE A 438 2.32 14.72 2.79
N ARG A 439 2.49 13.50 3.32
CA ARG A 439 3.53 13.23 4.34
C ARG A 439 4.94 13.42 3.80
N SER A 440 5.19 13.00 2.56
CA SER A 440 6.49 13.23 1.92
C SER A 440 6.79 14.72 1.73
N SER A 441 5.78 15.49 1.32
CA SER A 441 5.92 16.94 1.13
C SER A 441 6.04 17.71 2.46
N VAL A 442 5.32 17.28 3.50
CA VAL A 442 5.43 17.83 4.88
C VAL A 442 6.85 17.65 5.41
N ASN A 443 7.42 16.45 5.27
CA ASN A 443 8.79 16.17 5.71
C ASN A 443 9.84 17.01 4.96
N ALA A 444 9.57 17.37 3.70
CA ALA A 444 10.46 18.22 2.91
C ALA A 444 10.37 19.69 3.34
N ILE A 445 9.17 20.25 3.47
CA ILE A 445 9.01 21.67 3.82
C ILE A 445 9.40 21.97 5.27
N GLN A 446 9.27 21.01 6.19
CA GLN A 446 9.73 21.15 7.57
C GLN A 446 11.25 21.37 7.68
N GLN A 447 12.01 20.92 6.68
CA GLN A 447 13.46 21.13 6.62
C GLN A 447 13.84 22.49 6.01
N ILE A 448 12.88 23.22 5.43
CA ILE A 448 13.12 24.53 4.80
C ILE A 448 12.82 25.64 5.83
N PRO A 449 13.82 26.45 6.23
CA PRO A 449 13.62 27.56 7.16
C PRO A 449 12.61 28.58 6.65
N MET A 450 11.72 29.05 7.53
CA MET A 450 10.73 30.10 7.21
C MET A 450 11.39 31.39 6.72
N SER A 451 12.59 31.71 7.22
CA SER A 451 13.39 32.87 6.83
C SER A 451 13.68 32.94 5.32
N THR A 452 13.69 31.81 4.62
CA THR A 452 13.86 31.76 3.16
C THR A 452 12.67 32.42 2.44
N GLU A 453 11.45 32.17 2.92
CA GLU A 453 10.22 32.74 2.36
C GLU A 453 10.07 34.22 2.75
N GLU A 454 10.47 34.57 3.98
CA GLU A 454 10.48 35.95 4.48
C GLU A 454 11.48 36.84 3.74
N ALA A 455 12.67 36.32 3.42
CA ALA A 455 13.66 37.02 2.61
C ALA A 455 13.13 37.31 1.20
N ALA A 456 12.51 36.32 0.55
CA ALA A 456 11.88 36.52 -0.76
C ALA A 456 10.75 37.56 -0.70
N SER A 457 9.91 37.51 0.33
CA SER A 457 8.83 38.48 0.53
C SER A 457 9.37 39.89 0.79
N SER A 458 10.50 40.03 1.49
CA SER A 458 11.15 41.32 1.78
C SER A 458 11.74 41.96 0.51
N LEU A 459 12.15 41.13 -0.46
CA LEU A 459 12.58 41.56 -1.80
C LEU A 459 11.40 41.82 -2.77
N GLY A 460 10.16 41.83 -2.27
CA GLY A 460 8.96 42.15 -3.05
C GLY A 460 8.30 40.96 -3.77
N SER A 461 8.76 39.72 -3.54
CA SER A 461 8.11 38.53 -4.12
C SER A 461 6.75 38.29 -3.48
N SER A 462 5.72 38.07 -4.31
CA SER A 462 4.39 37.70 -3.81
C SER A 462 4.39 36.28 -3.22
N LYS A 463 3.43 35.99 -2.32
CA LYS A 463 3.32 34.67 -1.65
C LYS A 463 3.26 33.49 -2.63
N ILE A 464 2.49 33.62 -3.72
CA ILE A 464 2.38 32.58 -4.76
C ILE A 464 3.70 32.45 -5.51
N ASN A 465 4.33 33.58 -5.87
CA ASN A 465 5.61 33.56 -6.60
C ASN A 465 6.72 32.93 -5.75
N THR A 466 6.80 33.28 -4.47
CA THR A 466 7.72 32.66 -3.49
C THR A 466 7.46 31.16 -3.37
N PHE A 467 6.20 30.74 -3.24
CA PHE A 467 5.85 29.32 -3.17
C PHE A 467 6.28 28.55 -4.43
N ILE A 468 5.89 29.02 -5.63
CA ILE A 468 6.14 28.30 -6.89
C ILE A 468 7.62 28.31 -7.28
N LYS A 469 8.33 29.44 -7.10
CA LYS A 469 9.71 29.60 -7.59
C LYS A 469 10.79 29.29 -6.57
N ILE A 470 10.46 29.25 -5.27
CA ILE A 470 11.44 29.04 -4.21
C ILE A 470 11.08 27.81 -3.40
N THR A 471 9.92 27.81 -2.75
CA THR A 471 9.53 26.72 -1.83
C THR A 471 9.36 25.38 -2.57
N VAL A 472 8.60 25.34 -3.67
CA VAL A 472 8.34 24.10 -4.43
C VAL A 472 9.63 23.49 -5.01
N PRO A 473 10.54 24.24 -5.66
CA PRO A 473 11.82 23.70 -6.12
C PRO A 473 12.69 23.15 -4.99
N MET A 474 12.72 23.80 -3.83
CA MET A 474 13.44 23.30 -2.66
C MET A 474 12.81 22.03 -2.06
N MET A 475 11.48 21.90 -2.15
CA MET A 475 10.75 20.70 -1.73
C MET A 475 10.84 19.54 -2.72
N LEU A 476 11.34 19.77 -3.94
CA LEU A 476 11.25 18.84 -5.06
C LEU A 476 11.70 17.40 -4.74
N PRO A 477 12.79 17.15 -3.99
CA PRO A 477 13.18 15.78 -3.62
C PRO A 477 12.08 15.03 -2.85
N GLY A 478 11.42 15.69 -1.91
CA GLY A 478 10.32 15.09 -1.16
C GLY A 478 9.02 15.00 -1.96
N ILE A 479 8.77 15.94 -2.87
CA ILE A 479 7.64 15.87 -3.81
C ILE A 479 7.79 14.64 -4.71
N ILE A 480 8.99 14.44 -5.27
CA ILE A 480 9.30 13.29 -6.11
C ILE A 480 9.13 12.00 -5.29
N ALA A 481 9.74 11.89 -4.11
CA ALA A 481 9.59 10.71 -3.25
C ALA A 481 8.12 10.36 -2.97
N GLY A 482 7.28 11.37 -2.69
CA GLY A 482 5.83 11.21 -2.53
C GLY A 482 5.15 10.73 -3.80
N ALA A 483 5.51 11.29 -4.96
CA ALA A 483 5.01 10.88 -6.26
C ALA A 483 5.36 9.42 -6.59
N ILE A 484 6.58 8.97 -6.30
CA ILE A 484 6.97 7.57 -6.56
C ILE A 484 6.15 6.61 -5.68
N LEU A 485 6.00 6.91 -4.38
CA LEU A 485 5.19 6.12 -3.46
C LEU A 485 3.71 6.06 -3.89
N SER A 486 3.13 7.19 -4.28
CA SER A 486 1.77 7.25 -4.81
C SER A 486 1.65 6.44 -6.11
N TRP A 487 2.60 6.56 -7.05
CA TRP A 487 2.56 5.84 -8.32
C TRP A 487 2.58 4.31 -8.14
N ILE A 488 3.54 3.79 -7.36
CA ILE A 488 3.68 2.34 -7.10
C ILE A 488 2.37 1.75 -6.59
N THR A 489 1.70 2.47 -5.69
CA THR A 489 0.50 1.99 -5.03
C THR A 489 -0.78 2.20 -5.86
N MET A 490 -0.75 3.07 -6.87
CA MET A 490 -1.87 3.28 -7.79
C MET A 490 -1.86 2.32 -8.98
N ILE A 491 -0.69 2.06 -9.59
CA ILE A 491 -0.60 1.24 -10.81
C ILE A 491 -1.08 -0.20 -10.59
N SER A 492 -0.89 -0.71 -9.38
CA SER A 492 -1.30 -2.06 -8.95
C SER A 492 -2.61 -2.08 -8.14
N GLU A 493 -3.40 -1.01 -8.15
CA GLU A 493 -4.57 -0.89 -7.28
C GLU A 493 -5.77 -1.69 -7.80
N LEU A 494 -6.26 -2.65 -7.00
CA LEU A 494 -7.40 -3.52 -7.33
C LEU A 494 -8.65 -3.19 -6.52
N ALA A 495 -8.51 -3.02 -5.20
CA ALA A 495 -9.61 -3.08 -4.24
C ALA A 495 -10.65 -1.96 -4.42
N THR A 496 -10.21 -0.74 -4.76
CA THR A 496 -11.14 0.35 -5.10
C THR A 496 -11.62 0.25 -6.55
N ALA A 497 -10.71 -0.10 -7.46
CA ALA A 497 -10.98 -0.08 -8.90
C ALA A 497 -12.02 -1.14 -9.33
N ILE A 498 -12.03 -2.31 -8.69
CA ILE A 498 -12.93 -3.43 -9.01
C ILE A 498 -14.42 -3.09 -8.84
N LEU A 499 -14.76 -2.08 -8.03
CA LEU A 499 -16.14 -1.64 -7.82
C LEU A 499 -16.55 -0.48 -8.73
N LEU A 500 -15.58 0.23 -9.32
CA LEU A 500 -15.82 1.46 -10.07
C LEU A 500 -15.66 1.29 -11.58
N TYR A 501 -15.04 0.20 -12.03
CA TYR A 501 -14.72 -0.01 -13.43
C TYR A 501 -15.94 -0.37 -14.27
N THR A 502 -15.85 -0.04 -15.55
CA THR A 502 -16.71 -0.57 -16.61
C THR A 502 -15.82 -1.22 -17.66
N VAL A 503 -16.43 -1.84 -18.67
CA VAL A 503 -15.70 -2.41 -19.82
C VAL A 503 -14.72 -1.40 -20.44
N ARG A 504 -15.09 -0.10 -20.48
CA ARG A 504 -14.27 0.97 -21.09
C ARG A 504 -13.12 1.46 -20.19
N THR A 505 -13.24 1.31 -18.87
CA THR A 505 -12.28 1.84 -17.89
C THR A 505 -11.47 0.75 -17.19
N GLN A 506 -11.62 -0.50 -17.63
CA GLN A 506 -10.90 -1.66 -17.08
C GLN A 506 -9.38 -1.47 -17.16
N THR A 507 -8.69 -1.64 -16.04
CA THR A 507 -7.22 -1.65 -15.96
C THR A 507 -6.67 -3.08 -16.00
N MET A 508 -5.36 -3.25 -16.25
CA MET A 508 -4.71 -4.55 -16.30
C MET A 508 -4.87 -5.30 -14.98
N THR A 509 -4.80 -4.58 -13.86
CA THR A 509 -5.03 -5.14 -12.53
C THR A 509 -6.38 -5.84 -12.43
N ILE A 510 -7.45 -5.18 -12.91
CA ILE A 510 -8.80 -5.75 -12.96
C ILE A 510 -8.87 -6.89 -13.99
N ALA A 511 -8.27 -6.70 -15.17
CA ALA A 511 -8.28 -7.70 -16.23
C ALA A 511 -7.62 -9.01 -15.77
N ILE A 512 -6.45 -8.94 -15.13
CA ILE A 512 -5.77 -10.10 -14.54
C ILE A 512 -6.71 -10.81 -13.56
N TYR A 513 -7.30 -10.08 -12.62
CA TYR A 513 -8.25 -10.65 -11.67
C TYR A 513 -9.42 -11.38 -12.37
N THR A 514 -10.05 -10.75 -13.37
CA THR A 514 -11.15 -11.37 -14.11
C THR A 514 -10.72 -12.61 -14.91
N GLN A 515 -9.51 -12.61 -15.48
CA GLN A 515 -8.99 -13.77 -16.22
C GLN A 515 -8.64 -14.93 -15.29
N VAL A 516 -8.11 -14.65 -14.10
CA VAL A 516 -7.83 -15.66 -13.07
C VAL A 516 -9.12 -16.34 -12.63
N ILE A 517 -10.17 -15.57 -12.32
CA ILE A 517 -11.47 -16.14 -11.92
C ILE A 517 -12.12 -16.95 -13.05
N ARG A 518 -11.93 -16.53 -14.30
CA ARG A 518 -12.37 -17.27 -15.49
C ARG A 518 -11.49 -18.48 -15.83
N GLY A 519 -10.46 -18.78 -15.04
CA GLY A 519 -9.53 -19.89 -15.30
C GLY A 519 -8.59 -19.69 -16.49
N ASN A 520 -8.55 -18.49 -17.10
CA ASN A 520 -7.70 -18.20 -18.25
C ASN A 520 -6.29 -17.79 -17.81
N TYR A 521 -5.55 -18.78 -17.31
CA TYR A 521 -4.26 -18.59 -16.64
C TYR A 521 -3.15 -18.07 -17.57
N GLY A 522 -3.17 -18.44 -18.86
CA GLY A 522 -2.19 -17.95 -19.84
C GLY A 522 -2.29 -16.45 -20.06
N VAL A 523 -3.50 -15.93 -20.33
CA VAL A 523 -3.71 -14.48 -20.53
C VAL A 523 -3.47 -13.71 -19.24
N ALA A 524 -3.90 -14.24 -18.08
CA ALA A 524 -3.58 -13.66 -16.77
C ALA A 524 -2.07 -13.55 -16.55
N GLY A 525 -1.30 -14.58 -16.91
CA GLY A 525 0.17 -14.58 -16.83
C GLY A 525 0.81 -13.53 -17.75
N ALA A 526 0.34 -13.39 -18.98
CA ALA A 526 0.82 -12.38 -19.93
C ALA A 526 0.55 -10.95 -19.42
N LEU A 527 -0.68 -10.65 -19.00
CA LEU A 527 -1.03 -9.33 -18.45
C LEU A 527 -0.27 -9.02 -17.15
N SER A 528 -0.09 -10.01 -16.27
CA SER A 528 0.71 -9.85 -15.05
C SER A 528 2.16 -9.53 -15.36
N THR A 529 2.74 -10.21 -16.35
CA THR A 529 4.12 -9.97 -16.80
C THR A 529 4.29 -8.56 -17.36
N ILE A 530 3.35 -8.12 -18.21
CA ILE A 530 3.34 -6.75 -18.76
C ILE A 530 3.22 -5.72 -17.63
N LEU A 531 2.29 -5.91 -16.69
CA LEU A 531 2.10 -5.01 -15.56
C LEU A 531 3.35 -4.94 -14.66
N THR A 532 3.98 -6.07 -14.36
CA THR A 532 5.25 -6.11 -13.61
C THR A 532 6.34 -5.35 -14.34
N LEU A 533 6.53 -5.58 -15.64
CA LEU A 533 7.52 -4.86 -16.44
C LEU A 533 7.25 -3.35 -16.49
N LEU A 534 6.00 -2.93 -16.71
CA LEU A 534 5.63 -1.51 -16.68
C LEU A 534 5.89 -0.88 -15.32
N THR A 535 5.62 -1.60 -14.24
CA THR A 535 5.88 -1.11 -12.88
C THR A 535 7.38 -0.89 -12.68
N VAL A 536 8.22 -1.87 -13.03
CA VAL A 536 9.69 -1.77 -12.95
C VAL A 536 10.23 -0.63 -13.80
N ILE A 537 9.80 -0.53 -15.07
CA ILE A 537 10.25 0.52 -15.98
C ILE A 537 9.86 1.90 -15.43
N SER A 538 8.61 2.07 -14.99
CA SER A 538 8.14 3.35 -14.44
C SER A 538 8.98 3.79 -13.24
N LEU A 539 9.44 2.84 -12.43
CA LEU A 539 10.28 3.13 -11.27
C LEU A 539 11.69 3.51 -11.61
N LEU A 540 12.30 2.81 -12.56
CA LEU A 540 13.63 3.16 -13.04
C LEU A 540 13.63 4.58 -13.63
N ILE A 541 12.56 4.94 -14.37
CA ILE A 541 12.36 6.29 -14.88
C ILE A 541 12.20 7.29 -13.73
N LEU A 542 11.29 7.04 -12.79
CA LEU A 542 11.02 7.95 -11.68
C LEU A 542 12.24 8.16 -10.76
N ASN A 543 13.00 7.11 -10.45
CA ASN A 543 14.23 7.23 -9.66
C ASN A 543 15.31 8.03 -10.40
N LYS A 544 15.47 7.81 -11.72
CA LYS A 544 16.42 8.56 -12.54
C LYS A 544 16.07 10.05 -12.60
N VAL A 545 14.77 10.37 -12.71
CA VAL A 545 14.29 11.77 -12.68
C VAL A 545 14.49 12.40 -11.30
N GLY A 546 14.35 11.62 -10.23
CA GLY A 546 14.54 12.07 -8.86
C GLY A 546 15.98 12.41 -8.46
N LYS A 547 16.98 12.04 -9.28
CA LYS A 547 18.42 12.08 -8.91
C LYS A 547 18.71 11.42 -7.55
N THR A 548 17.84 10.52 -7.12
CA THR A 548 18.04 9.68 -5.95
C THR A 548 18.89 8.50 -6.42
N ASP A 549 20.21 8.66 -6.35
CA ASP A 549 21.19 7.60 -6.69
C ASP A 549 21.10 6.38 -5.77
N ASP A 550 20.40 6.53 -4.65
CA ASP A 550 19.99 5.42 -3.85
C ASP A 550 18.61 4.91 -4.27
N ILE A 551 18.53 3.63 -4.58
CA ILE A 551 17.30 2.83 -4.46
C ILE A 551 16.94 2.70 -2.96
N THR A 552 16.91 3.82 -2.24
CA THR A 552 16.37 4.01 -0.90
C THR A 552 14.96 4.57 -1.05
N MET A 553 14.05 3.68 -1.41
CA MET A 553 12.94 3.51 -0.49
C MET A 553 13.31 2.41 0.48
#